data_AF-Q24QZ6-F1
#
_entry.id   AF-Q24QZ6-F1
#
_cell.length_a   1.000
_cell.length_b   1.000
_cell.length_c   1.000
_cell.angle_alpha   90.00
_cell.angle_beta   90.00
_cell.angle_gamma   90.00
#
_symmetry.space_group_name_H-M   'P 1'
#
loop_
_entity.id
_entity.type
_entity.pdbx_description
1 polymer ?
#
loop_
_entity_poly.entity_id
_entity_poly.type
_entity_poly.pdbx_seq_one_letter_code
_entity_poly.pdbx_strand_id
1 'polypeptide(L)'
;MNNEELKHKIHSMASSTLTEEIYISPVGLLMKIGVLSAKDYEDWRCGRVPYLEKVCKANLRKLSFIMKELRAYALENQLKPSWTAYNRWGVKGKKIPLRFSKSGDALIEKAYATHYVANTANNVR
;
A
#
# COMPACT_ATOMS: atom_id res chain seq x y z
N MET A 1 19.36 -2.72 -5.69
CA MET A 1 18.48 -3.79 -5.18
C MET A 1 17.83 -4.50 -6.36
N ASN A 2 18.17 -5.76 -6.56
CA ASN A 2 17.55 -6.61 -7.58
C ASN A 2 16.14 -7.07 -7.14
N ASN A 3 15.44 -7.84 -7.97
CA ASN A 3 14.08 -8.28 -7.67
C ASN A 3 14.00 -9.26 -6.49
N GLU A 4 14.97 -10.17 -6.34
CA GLU A 4 14.98 -11.14 -5.24
C GLU A 4 15.24 -10.46 -3.89
N GLU A 5 16.22 -9.57 -3.82
CA GLU A 5 16.48 -8.74 -2.64
C GLU A 5 15.25 -7.90 -2.27
N LEU A 6 14.58 -7.31 -3.28
CA LEU A 6 13.37 -6.53 -3.06
C LEU A 6 12.22 -7.41 -2.55
N LYS A 7 12.03 -8.60 -3.11
CA LYS A 7 11.03 -9.58 -2.65
C LYS A 7 11.27 -9.94 -1.19
N HIS A 8 12.49 -10.34 -0.82
CA HIS A 8 12.84 -10.64 0.57
C HIS A 8 12.57 -9.44 1.49
N LYS A 9 12.93 -8.22 1.07
CA LYS A 9 12.63 -7.00 1.83
C LYS A 9 11.13 -6.80 2.01
N ILE A 10 10.32 -6.99 0.97
CA ILE A 10 8.86 -6.85 1.03
C ILE A 10 8.26 -7.84 2.01
N HIS A 11 8.62 -9.12 1.92
CA HIS A 11 8.09 -10.17 2.79
C HIS A 11 8.50 -9.94 4.26
N SER A 12 9.76 -9.55 4.49
CA SER A 12 10.26 -9.21 5.83
C SER A 12 9.51 -8.02 6.44
N MET A 13 9.31 -6.93 5.67
CA MET A 13 8.55 -5.77 6.15
C MET A 13 7.07 -6.08 6.35
N ALA A 14 6.48 -6.95 5.51
CA ALA A 14 5.10 -7.37 5.68
C ALA A 14 4.92 -8.16 6.97
N SER A 15 5.79 -9.14 7.22
CA SER A 15 5.80 -9.93 8.46
C SER A 15 5.98 -9.05 9.70
N SER A 16 6.98 -8.17 9.70
CA SER A 16 7.24 -7.25 10.83
C SER A 16 6.12 -6.24 11.04
N THR A 17 5.39 -5.85 10.00
CA THR A 17 4.21 -4.98 10.18
C THR A 17 3.08 -5.74 10.87
N LEU A 18 2.85 -6.99 10.48
CA LEU A 18 1.77 -7.80 11.02
C LEU A 18 2.00 -8.29 12.46
N THR A 19 3.22 -8.16 12.98
CA THR A 19 3.52 -8.38 14.40
C THR A 19 3.13 -7.19 15.28
N GLU A 20 3.04 -5.99 14.69
CA GLU A 20 2.73 -4.74 15.39
C GLU A 20 1.30 -4.26 15.12
N GLU A 21 0.79 -4.50 13.92
CA GLU A 21 -0.51 -4.07 13.42
C GLU A 21 -1.30 -5.28 12.91
N ILE A 22 -2.63 -5.23 12.98
CA ILE A 22 -3.49 -6.32 12.48
C ILE A 22 -3.62 -6.35 10.95
N TYR A 23 -2.98 -5.44 10.23
CA TYR A 23 -3.10 -5.34 8.78
C TYR A 23 -1.85 -4.71 8.16
N ILE A 24 -1.70 -4.90 6.85
CA ILE A 24 -0.73 -4.16 6.04
C ILE A 24 -1.44 -3.52 4.84
N SER A 25 -1.11 -2.27 4.56
CA SER A 25 -1.58 -1.57 3.37
C SER A 25 -0.47 -1.40 2.34
N PRO A 26 -0.80 -1.34 1.03
CA PRO A 26 0.15 -0.99 -0.02
C PRO A 26 0.92 0.30 0.28
N VAL A 27 0.22 1.35 0.72
CA VAL A 27 0.83 2.65 1.03
C VAL A 27 1.77 2.54 2.24
N GLY A 28 1.36 1.83 3.30
CA GLY A 28 2.20 1.57 4.46
C GLY A 28 3.48 0.81 4.09
N LEU A 29 3.36 -0.23 3.26
CA LEU A 29 4.52 -0.96 2.75
C LEU A 29 5.46 -0.05 1.97
N LEU A 30 4.93 0.75 1.04
CA LEU A 30 5.73 1.69 0.23
C LEU A 30 6.51 2.67 1.10
N MET A 31 5.92 3.13 2.22
CA MET A 31 6.63 3.96 3.19
C MET A 31 7.74 3.18 3.91
N LYS A 32 7.43 1.99 4.44
CA LYS A 32 8.40 1.15 5.17
C LYS A 32 9.62 0.76 4.32
N ILE A 33 9.44 0.47 3.03
CA ILE A 33 10.56 0.13 2.14
C ILE A 33 11.30 1.35 1.58
N GLY A 34 10.82 2.57 1.85
CA GLY A 34 11.43 3.85 1.45
C GLY A 34 11.07 4.35 0.04
N VAL A 35 10.05 3.77 -0.60
CA VAL A 35 9.59 4.20 -1.93
C VAL A 35 8.70 5.44 -1.84
N LEU A 36 7.99 5.63 -0.73
CA LEU A 36 7.15 6.79 -0.47
C LEU A 36 7.64 7.46 0.83
N SER A 37 7.87 8.78 0.82
CA SER A 37 8.19 9.49 2.06
C SER A 37 6.93 9.91 2.80
N ALA A 38 7.02 10.13 4.11
CA ALA A 38 5.90 10.64 4.91
C ALA A 38 5.39 12.00 4.39
N LYS A 39 6.31 12.87 3.96
CA LYS A 39 5.98 14.16 3.35
C LYS A 39 5.21 14.00 2.04
N ASP A 40 5.68 13.13 1.15
CA ASP A 40 5.03 12.86 -0.14
C ASP A 40 3.64 12.23 0.05
N TYR A 41 3.53 11.33 1.02
CA TYR A 41 2.24 10.76 1.43
C TYR A 41 1.29 11.86 1.90
N GLU A 42 1.73 12.76 2.77
CA GLU A 42 0.91 13.87 3.26
C GLU A 42 0.51 14.83 2.12
N ASP A 43 1.45 15.16 1.23
CA ASP A 43 1.18 16.00 0.06
C ASP A 43 0.10 15.39 -0.84
N TRP A 44 0.14 14.07 -1.05
CA TRP A 44 -0.93 13.35 -1.73
C TRP A 44 -2.24 13.32 -0.94
N ARG A 45 -2.22 13.05 0.37
CA ARG A 45 -3.42 13.03 1.22
C ARG A 45 -4.12 14.39 1.28
N CYS A 46 -3.37 15.47 1.27
CA CYS A 46 -3.89 16.84 1.19
C CYS A 46 -4.30 17.26 -0.23
N GLY A 47 -4.10 16.41 -1.24
CA GLY A 47 -4.45 16.70 -2.64
C GLY A 47 -3.52 17.69 -3.34
N ARG A 48 -2.34 17.96 -2.78
CA ARG A 48 -1.27 18.77 -3.42
C ARG A 48 -0.64 18.03 -4.61
N VAL A 49 -0.75 16.70 -4.61
CA VAL A 49 -0.32 15.81 -5.68
C VAL A 49 -1.54 15.14 -6.30
N PRO A 50 -1.65 15.08 -7.65
CA PRO A 50 -2.85 14.54 -8.32
C PRO A 50 -3.02 13.02 -8.17
N TYR A 51 -1.93 12.26 -8.02
CA TYR A 51 -1.96 10.81 -7.82
C TYR A 51 -0.69 10.30 -7.12
N LEU A 52 -0.79 9.23 -6.34
CA LEU A 52 0.27 8.74 -5.45
C LEU A 52 1.55 8.35 -6.20
N GLU A 53 1.43 7.59 -7.29
CA GLU A 53 2.58 7.10 -8.07
C GLU A 53 3.50 8.24 -8.56
N LYS A 54 2.98 9.47 -8.69
CA LYS A 54 3.76 10.65 -9.11
C LYS A 54 4.92 10.97 -8.15
N VAL A 55 4.73 10.69 -6.87
CA VAL A 55 5.69 11.03 -5.80
C VAL A 55 6.39 9.80 -5.24
N CYS A 56 6.12 8.61 -5.77
CA CYS A 56 6.90 7.42 -5.45
C CYS A 56 8.29 7.51 -6.09
N LYS A 57 9.33 7.23 -5.29
CA LYS A 57 10.74 7.19 -5.71
C LYS A 57 11.11 5.87 -6.42
N ALA A 58 10.24 5.43 -7.33
CA ALA A 58 10.37 4.20 -8.10
C ALA A 58 9.61 4.31 -9.42
N ASN A 59 10.07 3.59 -10.45
CA ASN A 59 9.33 3.49 -11.71
C ASN A 59 8.12 2.55 -11.58
N LEU A 60 7.18 2.65 -12.54
CA LEU A 60 5.94 1.87 -12.53
C LEU A 60 6.19 0.36 -12.53
N ARG A 61 7.20 -0.14 -13.27
CA ARG A 61 7.57 -1.57 -13.26
C ARG A 61 7.89 -2.05 -11.84
N LYS A 62 8.65 -1.27 -11.08
CA LYS A 62 9.03 -1.60 -9.70
C LYS A 62 7.83 -1.49 -8.76
N LEU A 63 6.96 -0.51 -8.95
CA LEU A 63 5.70 -0.41 -8.19
C LEU A 63 4.80 -1.61 -8.43
N SER A 64 4.58 -2.00 -9.69
CA SER A 64 3.81 -3.21 -10.03
C SER A 64 4.41 -4.47 -9.41
N PHE A 65 5.73 -4.59 -9.38
CA PHE A 65 6.41 -5.70 -8.70
C PHE A 65 6.14 -5.69 -7.19
N ILE A 66 6.26 -4.54 -6.52
CA ILE A 66 5.96 -4.43 -5.08
C ILE A 66 4.52 -4.85 -4.77
N MET A 67 3.57 -4.37 -5.57
CA MET A 67 2.15 -4.71 -5.42
C MET A 67 1.89 -6.21 -5.64
N LYS A 68 2.57 -6.82 -6.62
CA LYS A 68 2.48 -8.25 -6.90
C LYS A 68 3.00 -9.08 -5.73
N GLU A 69 4.18 -8.77 -5.21
CA GLU A 69 4.77 -9.53 -4.11
C GLU A 69 4.00 -9.34 -2.80
N LEU A 70 3.46 -8.16 -2.52
CA LEU A 70 2.55 -7.98 -1.37
C LEU A 70 1.31 -8.86 -1.48
N ARG A 71 0.70 -8.95 -2.68
CA ARG A 71 -0.44 -9.83 -2.91
C ARG A 71 -0.07 -11.31 -2.78
N ALA A 72 1.11 -11.71 -3.28
CA ALA A 72 1.61 -13.08 -3.14
C ALA A 72 1.82 -13.44 -1.67
N TYR A 73 2.51 -12.58 -0.91
CA TYR A 73 2.67 -12.72 0.54
C TYR A 73 1.32 -12.86 1.26
N ALA A 74 0.34 -12.02 0.92
CA ALA A 74 -0.98 -12.07 1.52
C ALA A 74 -1.71 -13.39 1.23
N LEU A 75 -1.57 -13.94 0.02
CA LEU A 75 -2.14 -15.24 -0.35
C LEU A 75 -1.46 -16.39 0.42
N GLU A 76 -0.13 -16.40 0.46
CA GLU A 76 0.68 -17.39 1.17
C GLU A 76 0.35 -17.43 2.67
N ASN A 77 0.09 -16.26 3.27
CA ASN A 77 -0.23 -16.10 4.69
C ASN A 77 -1.73 -16.03 4.99
N GLN A 78 -2.58 -16.33 4.00
CA GLN A 78 -4.05 -16.38 4.16
C GLN A 78 -4.65 -15.09 4.76
N LEU A 79 -4.07 -13.94 4.42
CA LEU A 79 -4.56 -12.64 4.86
C LEU A 79 -5.85 -12.27 4.13
N LYS A 80 -6.78 -11.66 4.85
CA LYS A 80 -8.07 -11.25 4.29
C LYS A 80 -7.92 -9.91 3.55
N PRO A 81 -8.25 -9.82 2.25
CA PRO A 81 -8.31 -8.53 1.57
C PRO A 81 -9.47 -7.70 2.10
N SER A 82 -9.20 -6.44 2.40
CA SER A 82 -10.17 -5.45 2.88
C SER A 82 -9.98 -4.15 2.10
N TRP A 83 -11.02 -3.69 1.42
CA TRP A 83 -10.94 -2.45 0.64
C TRP A 83 -11.11 -1.23 1.55
N THR A 84 -10.26 -0.22 1.37
CA THR A 84 -10.26 1.02 2.16
C THR A 84 -10.39 2.23 1.26
N ALA A 85 -11.38 3.10 1.55
CA ALA A 85 -11.55 4.35 0.83
C ALA A 85 -10.48 5.39 1.21
N TYR A 86 -9.76 5.93 0.22
CA TYR A 86 -8.83 7.05 0.43
C TYR A 86 -9.46 8.35 -0.07
N ASN A 87 -9.85 9.21 0.87
CA ASN A 87 -10.36 10.56 0.58
C ASN A 87 -9.36 11.64 1.05
N ARG A 88 -9.37 12.81 0.41
CA ARG A 88 -8.51 13.95 0.80
C ARG A 88 -8.72 14.33 2.26
N TRP A 89 -7.62 14.71 2.91
CA TRP A 89 -7.61 15.33 4.23
C TRP A 89 -7.94 16.83 4.14
N GLY A 90 -8.41 17.40 5.25
CA GLY A 90 -8.63 18.85 5.40
C GLY A 90 -9.85 19.43 4.67
N VAL A 91 -10.63 18.62 3.97
CA VAL A 91 -11.84 19.07 3.25
C VAL A 91 -13.08 18.89 4.14
N LYS A 92 -13.75 20.00 4.48
CA LYS A 92 -15.00 19.96 5.24
C LYS A 92 -16.19 19.60 4.33
N GLY A 93 -17.04 18.69 4.79
CA GLY A 93 -18.36 18.41 4.19
C GLY A 93 -18.36 17.68 2.83
N LYS A 94 -17.20 17.38 2.23
CA LYS A 94 -17.11 16.66 0.95
C LYS A 94 -16.08 15.53 1.02
N LYS A 95 -16.50 14.32 0.67
CA LYS A 95 -15.58 13.18 0.46
C LYS A 95 -15.02 13.26 -0.95
N ILE A 96 -13.82 13.81 -1.07
CA ILE A 96 -13.11 13.89 -2.37
C ILE A 96 -12.17 12.68 -2.47
N PRO A 97 -12.44 11.71 -3.35
CA PRO A 97 -11.58 10.53 -3.49
C PRO A 97 -10.21 10.94 -4.03
N LEU A 98 -9.18 10.24 -3.55
CA LEU A 98 -7.83 10.31 -4.10
C LEU A 98 -7.66 9.28 -5.22
N ARG A 99 -6.70 9.57 -6.09
CA ARG A 99 -6.24 8.63 -7.13
C ARG A 99 -4.85 8.13 -6.78
N PHE A 100 -4.57 6.86 -7.01
CA PHE A 100 -3.26 6.27 -6.80
C PHE A 100 -2.39 6.36 -8.04
N SER A 101 -2.95 6.04 -9.21
CA SER A 101 -2.21 5.89 -10.46
C SER A 101 -2.41 7.04 -11.44
N LYS A 102 -1.51 7.17 -12.41
CA LYS A 102 -1.70 8.13 -13.51
C LYS A 102 -2.90 7.76 -14.38
N SER A 103 -3.07 6.47 -14.66
CA SER A 103 -4.14 5.97 -15.53
C SER A 103 -5.53 6.09 -14.89
N GLY A 104 -5.61 5.96 -13.58
CA GLY A 104 -6.90 5.84 -12.88
C GLY A 104 -7.63 4.53 -13.19
N ASP A 105 -6.90 3.51 -13.65
CA ASP A 105 -7.46 2.20 -13.96
C ASP A 105 -8.09 1.57 -12.71
N ALA A 106 -9.34 1.14 -12.81
CA ALA A 106 -10.11 0.69 -11.65
C ALA A 106 -9.47 -0.50 -10.91
N LEU A 107 -8.76 -1.39 -11.61
CA LEU A 107 -8.09 -2.53 -10.99
C LEU A 107 -6.82 -2.08 -10.25
N ILE A 108 -6.06 -1.14 -10.83
CA ILE A 108 -4.89 -0.54 -10.17
C ILE A 108 -5.33 0.23 -8.91
N GLU A 109 -6.36 1.07 -9.03
CA GLU A 109 -6.89 1.84 -7.91
C GLU A 109 -7.39 0.91 -6.78
N LYS A 110 -8.11 -0.16 -7.14
CA LYS A 110 -8.57 -1.17 -6.18
C LYS A 110 -7.40 -1.90 -5.52
N ALA A 111 -6.35 -2.26 -6.26
CA ALA A 111 -5.19 -2.93 -5.73
C ALA A 111 -4.48 -2.07 -4.66
N TYR A 112 -4.26 -0.79 -4.94
CA TYR A 112 -3.69 0.14 -3.96
C TYR A 112 -4.58 0.38 -2.74
N ALA A 113 -5.90 0.39 -2.93
CA ALA A 113 -6.87 0.56 -1.86
C ALA A 113 -7.12 -0.71 -1.02
N THR A 114 -6.58 -1.87 -1.42
CA THR A 114 -6.81 -3.14 -0.71
C THR A 114 -5.75 -3.34 0.36
N HIS A 115 -6.18 -3.30 1.62
CA HIS A 115 -5.39 -3.69 2.77
C HIS A 115 -5.50 -5.21 2.98
N TYR A 116 -4.49 -5.82 3.58
CA TYR A 116 -4.48 -7.24 3.91
C TYR A 116 -4.44 -7.40 5.42
N VAL A 117 -5.52 -7.96 5.97
CA VAL A 117 -5.77 -8.04 7.41
C VAL A 117 -5.42 -9.44 7.89
N ALA A 118 -4.68 -9.53 9.00
CA ALA A 118 -4.43 -10.78 9.70
C ALA A 118 -5.73 -11.37 10.21
N ASN A 119 -5.89 -12.69 10.02
CA ASN A 119 -7.01 -13.40 10.62
C ASN A 119 -6.70 -13.61 12.11
N THR A 120 -7.25 -12.76 12.97
CA THR A 120 -7.05 -12.84 14.43
C THR A 120 -7.65 -14.10 15.07
N ALA A 121 -8.41 -14.91 14.34
CA ALA A 121 -8.92 -16.20 14.83
C ALA A 121 -7.84 -17.29 15.02
N ASN A 122 -6.60 -17.08 14.55
CA ASN A 122 -5.53 -18.09 14.59
C ASN A 122 -4.34 -17.74 15.50
N ASN A 123 -4.35 -16.60 16.20
CA ASN A 123 -3.24 -16.15 17.06
C ASN A 123 -3.42 -16.48 18.55
N VAL A 124 -4.20 -17.52 18.86
CA VAL A 124 -4.16 -18.20 20.16
C VAL A 124 -3.61 -19.61 19.92
N ARG A 125 -2.28 -19.74 19.94
CA ARG A 125 -1.58 -21.01 20.16
C ARG A 125 -0.36 -20.74 21.02
#